data_AF-A0A6G8NF09-F1
#
_entry.id   AF-A0A6G8NF09-F1
#
_cell.length_a   1.000
_cell.length_b   1.000
_cell.length_c   1.000
_cell.angle_alpha   90.00
_cell.angle_beta   90.00
_cell.angle_gamma   90.00
#
_symmetry.space_group_name_H-M   'P 1'
#
loop_
_entity.id
_entity.type
_entity.pdbx_description
1 polymer ?
#
loop_
_entity_poly.entity_id
_entity_poly.type
_entity_poly.pdbx_seq_one_letter_code
_entity_poly.pdbx_strand_id
1 'polypeptide(L)'
;MDKEMEQFQADLLKSVRDMKAGRTGRVTKVEPTTASLARAKVGLSQSAFAALLGVSTRTLQDWEQGRREPTGAAQTLLRVAALHPEALRDLQTA
;
A
#
# COMPACT_ATOMS: atom_id res chain seq x y z
N MET A 1 19.82 11.10 -42.67
CA MET A 1 19.08 9.99 -42.03
C MET A 1 19.57 9.92 -40.61
N ASP A 2 18.63 10.08 -39.68
CA ASP A 2 18.85 10.80 -38.43
C ASP A 2 19.54 9.95 -37.38
N LYS A 3 20.82 10.25 -37.10
CA LYS A 3 21.60 9.60 -36.03
C LYS A 3 20.89 9.62 -34.67
N GLU A 4 20.07 10.63 -34.42
CA GLU A 4 19.23 10.73 -33.22
C GLU A 4 18.15 9.64 -33.17
N MET A 5 17.56 9.29 -34.31
CA MET A 5 16.56 8.23 -34.42
C MET A 5 17.20 6.85 -34.20
N GLU A 6 18.39 6.63 -34.75
CA GLU A 6 19.16 5.39 -34.54
C GLU A 6 19.56 5.23 -33.07
N GLN A 7 20.04 6.32 -32.44
CA GLN A 7 20.38 6.33 -31.02
C GLN A 7 19.15 6.05 -30.14
N PHE A 8 18.01 6.67 -30.45
CA PHE A 8 16.76 6.44 -29.72
C PHE A 8 16.30 4.98 -29.81
N GLN A 9 16.35 4.36 -30.99
CA GLN A 9 16.01 2.95 -31.17
C GLN A 9 16.95 2.03 -30.39
N ALA A 10 18.25 2.34 -30.39
CA ALA A 10 19.25 1.58 -29.62
C ALA A 10 18.99 1.65 -28.11
N ASP A 11 18.70 2.84 -27.59
CA ASP A 11 18.41 3.05 -26.17
C ASP A 11 17.11 2.37 -25.75
N LEU A 12 16.06 2.43 -26.59
CA LEU A 12 14.79 1.75 -26.31
C LEU A 12 14.97 0.22 -26.25
N LEU A 13 15.68 -0.35 -27.23
CA LEU A 13 15.97 -1.80 -27.24
C LEU A 13 16.80 -2.22 -26.03
N LYS A 14 17.74 -1.38 -25.60
CA LYS A 14 18.54 -1.60 -24.40
C LYS A 14 17.65 -1.61 -23.15
N SER A 15 16.77 -0.62 -22.97
CA SER A 15 15.85 -0.56 -21.83
C SER A 15 14.93 -1.78 -21.74
N VAL A 16 14.38 -2.25 -22.87
CA VAL A 16 13.52 -3.46 -22.89
C VAL A 16 14.31 -4.71 -22.49
N ARG A 17 15.56 -4.85 -22.96
CA ARG A 17 16.43 -5.97 -22.57
C ARG A 17 16.80 -5.91 -21.09
N ASP A 18 17.07 -4.73 -20.56
CA ASP A 18 17.37 -4.52 -19.15
C ASP A 18 16.17 -4.89 -18.26
N MET A 19 14.95 -4.47 -18.65
CA MET A 19 13.73 -4.88 -17.97
C MET A 19 13.52 -6.40 -18.01
N LYS A 20 13.67 -7.04 -19.18
CA LYS A 20 13.54 -8.51 -19.31
C LYS A 20 14.58 -9.28 -18.51
N ALA A 21 15.79 -8.74 -18.40
CA ALA A 21 16.87 -9.32 -17.61
C ALA A 21 16.75 -9.05 -16.10
N GLY A 22 15.69 -8.36 -15.65
CA GLY A 22 15.53 -7.97 -14.25
C GLY A 22 16.57 -6.94 -13.78
N ARG A 23 17.28 -6.28 -14.70
CA ARG A 23 18.16 -5.15 -14.42
C ARG A 23 17.31 -3.90 -14.22
N THR A 24 16.50 -3.93 -13.17
CA THR A 24 15.72 -2.78 -12.74
C THR A 24 16.63 -1.83 -11.97
N GLY A 25 16.31 -0.53 -12.01
CA GLY A 25 16.93 0.44 -11.11
C GLY A 25 16.68 0.11 -9.64
N ARG A 26 17.02 1.04 -8.74
CA ARG A 26 16.90 0.87 -7.28
C ARG A 26 15.52 0.32 -6.87
N VAL A 27 15.50 -0.93 -6.38
CA VAL A 27 14.30 -1.53 -5.78
C VAL A 27 14.17 -1.01 -4.35
N THR A 28 13.07 -0.31 -4.05
CA THR A 28 12.74 0.08 -2.68
C THR A 28 11.72 -0.90 -2.13
N LYS A 29 12.14 -1.74 -1.18
CA LYS A 29 11.21 -2.55 -0.39
C LYS A 29 10.65 -1.65 0.72
N VAL A 30 9.33 -1.48 0.73
CA VAL A 30 8.63 -0.75 1.78
C VAL A 30 7.92 -1.78 2.64
N GLU A 31 8.28 -1.85 3.91
CA GLU A 31 7.58 -2.72 4.85
C GLU A 31 6.18 -2.14 5.12
N PRO A 32 5.11 -2.93 4.90
CA PRO A 32 3.76 -2.45 5.11
C PRO A 32 3.49 -2.27 6.61
N THR A 33 2.85 -1.17 6.97
CA THR A 33 2.46 -0.91 8.36
C THR A 33 1.31 -1.83 8.81
N THR A 34 1.19 -2.05 10.12
CA THR A 34 0.08 -2.83 10.69
C THR A 34 -1.30 -2.30 10.26
N ALA A 35 -1.45 -0.98 10.15
CA ALA A 35 -2.69 -0.36 9.67
C ALA A 35 -3.00 -0.72 8.22
N SER A 36 -1.99 -0.68 7.34
CA SER A 36 -2.13 -1.03 5.93
C SER A 36 -2.48 -2.50 5.74
N LEU A 37 -1.80 -3.39 6.50
CA LEU A 37 -2.06 -4.82 6.50
C LEU A 37 -3.48 -5.14 7.00
N ALA A 38 -3.89 -4.53 8.11
CA ALA A 38 -5.23 -4.69 8.67
C ALA A 38 -6.30 -4.31 7.66
N ARG A 39 -6.23 -3.11 7.06
CA ARG A 39 -7.22 -2.69 6.06
C ARG A 39 -7.24 -3.60 4.84
N ALA A 40 -6.07 -3.97 4.33
CA ALA A 40 -5.96 -4.85 3.16
C ALA A 40 -6.60 -6.22 3.43
N LYS A 41 -6.42 -6.78 4.63
CA LYS A 41 -7.06 -8.04 5.04
C LYS A 41 -8.57 -7.91 5.18
N VAL A 42 -9.07 -6.83 5.77
CA VAL A 42 -10.52 -6.60 5.88
C VAL A 42 -11.14 -6.38 4.50
N GLY A 43 -10.41 -5.75 3.57
CA GLY A 43 -10.84 -5.57 2.17
C GLY A 43 -11.62 -4.29 1.91
N LEU A 44 -11.40 -3.26 2.74
CA LEU A 44 -12.13 -1.99 2.66
C LEU A 44 -11.30 -0.86 2.05
N SER A 45 -12.02 0.13 1.50
CA SER A 45 -11.43 1.43 1.16
C SER A 45 -10.95 2.14 2.43
N GLN A 46 -10.02 3.08 2.28
CA GLN A 46 -9.53 3.87 3.42
C GLN A 46 -10.66 4.62 4.14
N SER A 47 -11.61 5.20 3.40
CA SER A 47 -12.73 5.93 3.99
C SER A 47 -13.68 5.01 4.76
N ALA A 48 -14.04 3.85 4.20
CA ALA A 48 -14.92 2.89 4.87
C ALA A 48 -14.26 2.29 6.12
N PHE A 49 -12.98 1.95 6.03
CA PHE A 49 -12.23 1.42 7.17
C PHE A 49 -12.05 2.48 8.27
N ALA A 50 -11.75 3.72 7.91
CA ALA A 50 -11.63 4.81 8.87
C ALA A 50 -12.96 5.07 9.60
N ALA A 51 -14.08 5.08 8.86
CA ALA A 51 -15.40 5.21 9.44
C ALA A 51 -15.72 4.08 10.42
N LEU A 52 -15.42 2.82 10.06
CA LEU A 52 -15.61 1.66 10.92
C LEU A 52 -14.77 1.75 12.21
N LEU A 53 -13.54 2.26 12.13
CA LEU A 53 -12.67 2.48 13.28
C LEU A 53 -13.01 3.74 14.10
N GLY A 54 -13.97 4.55 13.64
CA GLY A 54 -14.33 5.81 14.31
C GLY A 54 -13.26 6.90 14.24
N VAL A 55 -12.42 6.90 13.19
CA VAL A 55 -11.36 7.89 12.99
C VAL A 55 -11.50 8.60 11.64
N SER A 56 -10.83 9.76 11.50
CA SER A 56 -10.79 10.43 10.20
C SER A 56 -9.97 9.62 9.18
N THR A 57 -10.32 9.72 7.89
CA THR A 57 -9.52 9.14 6.79
C THR A 57 -8.07 9.63 6.85
N ARG A 58 -7.85 10.89 7.25
CA ARG A 58 -6.52 11.48 7.40
C ARG A 58 -5.71 10.76 8.49
N THR A 59 -6.33 10.45 9.63
CA THR A 59 -5.70 9.70 10.72
C THR A 59 -5.26 8.32 10.24
N LEU A 60 -6.14 7.59 9.55
CA LEU A 60 -5.81 6.28 8.99
C LEU A 60 -4.65 6.38 7.98
N GLN A 61 -4.67 7.38 7.09
CA GLN A 61 -3.57 7.60 6.13
C GLN A 61 -2.23 7.91 6.80
N ASP A 62 -2.24 8.67 7.91
CA ASP A 62 -1.03 8.94 8.68
C ASP A 62 -0.46 7.65 9.30
N TRP A 63 -1.33 6.72 9.74
CA TRP A 63 -0.91 5.40 10.22
C TRP A 63 -0.43 4.48 9.10
N GLU A 64 -1.15 4.43 7.97
CA GLU A 64 -0.78 3.59 6.82
C GLU A 64 0.58 3.98 6.25
N GLN A 65 0.88 5.28 6.22
CA GLN A 65 2.13 5.83 5.69
C GLN A 65 3.24 5.95 6.74
N GLY A 66 3.00 5.53 7.98
CA GLY A 66 4.00 5.56 9.06
C GLY A 66 4.37 6.96 9.55
N ARG A 67 3.57 7.99 9.24
CA ARG A 67 3.78 9.36 9.78
C ARG A 67 3.43 9.47 11.25
N ARG A 68 2.48 8.65 11.70
CA ARG A 68 2.05 8.55 13.10
C ARG A 68 1.80 7.10 13.44
N GLU A 69 1.93 6.78 14.72
CA GLU A 69 1.55 5.46 15.23
C GLU A 69 0.14 5.50 15.83
N PRO A 70 -0.67 4.45 15.63
CA PRO A 70 -1.90 4.26 16.39
C PRO A 70 -1.54 4.06 17.88
N THR A 71 -2.42 4.48 18.78
CA THR A 71 -2.22 4.37 20.24
C THR A 71 -3.36 3.61 20.92
N GLY A 72 -3.07 2.99 22.06
CA GLY A 72 -4.07 2.37 22.94
C GLY A 72 -5.01 1.41 22.21
N ALA A 73 -6.32 1.67 22.32
CA ALA A 73 -7.37 0.85 21.72
C ALA A 73 -7.22 0.68 20.19
N ALA A 74 -6.72 1.70 19.48
CA ALA A 74 -6.52 1.61 18.03
C ALA A 74 -5.49 0.55 17.65
N GLN A 75 -4.40 0.39 18.41
CA GLN A 75 -3.42 -0.68 18.15
C GLN A 75 -4.03 -2.07 18.35
N THR A 76 -4.85 -2.24 19.39
CA THR A 76 -5.53 -3.51 19.65
C THR A 76 -6.53 -3.81 18.54
N LEU A 77 -7.35 -2.83 18.14
CA LEU A 77 -8.34 -3.01 17.09
C LEU A 77 -7.72 -3.30 15.72
N LEU A 78 -6.60 -2.64 15.38
CA LEU A 78 -5.84 -2.96 14.16
C LEU A 78 -5.24 -4.38 14.19
N ARG A 79 -4.79 -4.86 15.36
CA ARG A 79 -4.35 -6.26 15.52
C ARG A 79 -5.50 -7.23 15.33
N VAL A 80 -6.67 -6.94 15.91
CA VAL A 80 -7.88 -7.75 15.71
C VAL A 80 -8.25 -7.76 14.22
N ALA A 81 -8.29 -6.62 13.56
CA ALA A 81 -8.54 -6.51 12.12
C ALA A 81 -7.56 -7.31 11.26
N ALA A 82 -6.29 -7.40 11.69
CA ALA A 82 -5.26 -8.16 11.00
C ALA A 82 -5.32 -9.68 11.25
N LEU A 83 -5.84 -10.12 12.40
CA LEU A 83 -5.93 -11.54 12.76
C LEU A 83 -7.31 -12.15 12.44
N HIS A 84 -8.36 -11.35 12.61
CA HIS A 84 -9.77 -11.71 12.51
C HIS A 84 -10.54 -10.67 11.66
N PRO A 85 -10.23 -10.56 10.36
CA PRO A 85 -10.87 -9.59 9.48
C PRO A 85 -12.40 -9.77 9.36
N GLU A 86 -12.89 -10.98 9.54
CA GLU A 86 -14.32 -11.33 9.56
C GLU A 86 -15.10 -10.54 10.61
N ALA A 87 -14.55 -10.40 11.82
CA ALA A 87 -15.21 -9.68 12.91
C ALA A 87 -15.49 -8.21 12.57
N LEU A 88 -14.64 -7.59 11.74
CA LEU A 88 -14.85 -6.22 11.29
C LEU A 88 -15.79 -6.12 10.09
N ARG A 89 -15.84 -7.15 9.24
CA ARG A 89 -16.79 -7.19 8.11
C ARG A 89 -18.22 -7.30 8.61
N ASP A 90 -18.44 -8.11 9.65
CA ASP A 90 -19.76 -8.29 10.26
C ASP A 90 -20.32 -6.98 10.84
N LEU A 91 -19.43 -6.11 11.36
CA LEU A 91 -19.78 -4.77 11.86
C LEU A 91 -20.16 -3.78 10.75
N GLN A 92 -19.76 -4.01 9.50
CA GLN A 92 -20.13 -3.16 8.38
C GLN A 92 -21.56 -3.44 7.89
N THR A 93 -22.04 -4.66 8.08
CA THR A 93 -23.37 -5.12 7.67
C THR A 93 -24.46 -4.89 8.72
N ALA A 94 -24.09 -4.49 9.93
CA ALA A 94 -25.01 -4.14 11.02
C ALA A 94 -25.36 -2.65 10.98
#